data_AF-A0A932BXH1-F1
#
_entry.id   AF-A0A932BXH1-F1
#
_cell.length_a   1.000
_cell.length_b   1.000
_cell.length_c   1.000
_cell.angle_alpha   90.00
_cell.angle_beta   90.00
_cell.angle_gamma   90.00
#
_symmetry.space_group_name_H-M   'P 1'
#
loop_
_entity.id
_entity.type
_entity.pdbx_description
1 polymer ?
#
loop_
_entity_poly.entity_id
_entity_poly.type
_entity_poly.pdbx_seq_one_letter_code
_entity_poly.pdbx_strand_id
1 'polypeptide(L)' 'MIAMLFRVGLLTVGFAAVELGLPPALAAGSIGAWALTGLGLIFLIAGSAGFIGPLLGGAARKGDSPDA' A
#
# COMPACT_ATOMS: atom_id res chain seq x y z
N MET A 1 1.64 17.32 6.11
CA MET A 1 2.64 17.14 5.03
C MET A 1 3.44 15.85 5.18
N ILE A 2 4.19 15.66 6.27
CA ILE A 2 5.10 14.50 6.48
C ILE A 2 4.40 13.14 6.32
N ALA A 3 3.20 12.98 6.88
CA ALA A 3 2.45 11.73 6.76
C ALA A 3 2.08 11.37 5.31
N MET A 4 1.83 12.37 4.46
CA MET A 4 1.55 12.17 3.03
C MET A 4 2.83 11.69 2.31
N LEU A 5 3.95 12.38 2.54
CA LEU A 5 5.25 12.03 1.95
C LEU A 5 5.70 10.64 2.36
N PHE A 6 5.49 10.26 3.62
CA PHE A 6 5.79 8.92 4.12
C PHE A 6 4.99 7.83 3.38
N ARG A 7 3.70 8.06 3.15
CA ARG A 7 2.84 7.13 2.39
C ARG A 7 3.29 7.02 0.94
N VAL A 8 3.59 8.16 0.30
CA VAL A 8 4.12 8.16 -1.07
C VAL A 8 5.45 7.40 -1.12
N GLY A 9 6.35 7.62 -0.16
CA GLY A 9 7.59 6.86 -0.05
C GLY A 9 7.38 5.36 0.07
N LEU A 10 6.47 4.91 0.95
CA LEU A 10 6.11 3.49 1.07
C LEU A 10 5.57 2.91 -0.24
N LEU A 11 4.70 3.64 -0.93
CA LEU A 11 4.17 3.20 -2.22
C LEU A 11 5.26 3.10 -3.29
N THR A 12 6.15 4.09 -3.38
CA THR A 12 7.26 4.10 -4.35
C THR A 12 8.23 2.96 -4.08
N VAL A 13 8.62 2.74 -2.83
CA VAL A 13 9.53 1.64 -2.45
C VAL A 13 8.85 0.29 -2.66
N GLY A 14 7.58 0.16 -2.29
CA GLY A 14 6.80 -1.06 -2.50
C GLY A 14 6.68 -1.42 -3.98
N PHE A 15 6.38 -0.44 -4.82
CA PHE A 15 6.30 -0.61 -6.26
C PHE A 15 7.65 -1.03 -6.86
N ALA A 16 8.73 -0.35 -6.49
CA ALA A 16 10.07 -0.71 -6.95
C ALA A 16 10.48 -2.14 -6.54
N ALA A 17 10.15 -2.56 -5.32
CA ALA A 17 10.42 -3.92 -4.86
C ALA A 17 9.62 -4.98 -5.64
N VAL A 18 8.36 -4.71 -5.96
CA VAL A 18 7.54 -5.59 -6.82
C VAL A 18 8.12 -5.67 -8.23
N GLU A 19 8.45 -4.53 -8.85
CA GLU A 19 9.03 -4.49 -10.20
C GLU A 19 10.36 -5.23 -10.30
N LEU A 20 11.20 -5.15 -9.27
CA LEU A 20 12.49 -5.84 -9.24
C LEU A 20 12.36 -7.33 -8.91
N GLY A 21 11.40 -7.72 -8.06
CA GLY A 21 11.23 -9.10 -7.62
C GLY A 21 10.39 -9.95 -8.58
N LEU A 22 9.34 -9.38 -9.18
CA LEU A 22 8.35 -10.16 -9.93
C LEU A 22 8.94 -10.82 -11.19
N PRO A 23 9.74 -10.15 -12.04
CA PRO A 23 10.31 -10.78 -13.23
C PRO A 23 11.21 -12.00 -12.92
N PRO A 24 12.22 -11.92 -12.02
CA PRO A 24 13.04 -13.09 -11.69
C PRO A 24 12.30 -14.16 -10.89
N ALA A 25 11.29 -13.80 -10.09
CA ALA A 25 10.44 -14.76 -9.39
C ALA A 25 9.64 -15.64 -10.37
N LEU A 26 9.10 -15.03 -11.42
CA LEU A 26 8.35 -15.73 -12.48
C LEU A 26 9.27 -16.48 -13.44
N ALA A 27 10.41 -15.90 -13.82
CA ALA A 27 11.31 -16.49 -14.80
C ALA A 27 12.12 -17.67 -14.24
N ALA A 28 12.58 -17.56 -12.99
CA ALA A 28 13.54 -18.52 -12.40
C ALA A 28 13.02 -19.21 -11.14
N GLY A 29 11.79 -18.93 -10.70
CA GLY A 29 11.23 -19.51 -9.46
C GLY A 29 11.99 -19.11 -8.19
N SER A 30 12.75 -18.01 -8.23
CA SER A 30 13.63 -17.60 -7.13
C SER A 30 12.84 -17.23 -5.88
N ILE A 31 13.10 -17.94 -4.77
CA ILE A 31 12.48 -17.67 -3.46
C ILE A 31 12.82 -16.27 -2.95
N GLY A 32 14.06 -15.82 -3.16
CA GLY A 32 14.48 -14.47 -2.76
C GLY A 32 13.73 -13.38 -3.53
N ALA A 33 13.45 -13.62 -4.80
CA ALA A 33 12.66 -12.72 -5.63
C ALA A 33 11.19 -12.68 -5.18
N TRP A 34 10.60 -13.82 -4.86
CA TRP A 34 9.26 -13.90 -4.27
C TRP A 34 9.16 -13.17 -2.93
N ALA A 35 10.17 -13.30 -2.07
CA ALA A 35 10.24 -12.59 -0.79
C ALA A 35 10.27 -11.06 -1.02
N LEU A 36 11.06 -10.59 -1.99
CA LEU A 36 11.13 -9.18 -2.35
C LEU A 36 9.79 -8.65 -2.88
N THR A 37 9.15 -9.40 -3.78
CA THR A 37 7.80 -9.05 -4.29
C THR A 37 6.76 -9.01 -3.19
N GLY A 38 6.77 -10.01 -2.29
CA GLY A 38 5.86 -10.06 -1.15
C GLY A 38 6.06 -8.87 -0.20
N LEU A 39 7.31 -8.50 0.08
CA LEU A 39 7.64 -7.33 0.88
C LEU A 39 7.17 -6.03 0.21
N GLY A 40 7.33 -5.93 -1.11
CA GLY A 40 6.82 -4.80 -1.89
C GLY A 40 5.29 -4.67 -1.81
N LEU A 41 4.56 -5.79 -1.89
CA LEU A 41 3.11 -5.83 -1.72
C LEU A 41 2.67 -5.36 -0.33
N ILE A 42 3.38 -5.78 0.73
CA ILE A 42 3.09 -5.32 2.10
C ILE A 42 3.22 -3.80 2.21
N PHE A 43 4.26 -3.21 1.63
CA PHE A 43 4.44 -1.75 1.61
C PHE A 43 3.37 -1.04 0.79
N LEU A 44 2.92 -1.64 -0.32
CA LEU A 44 1.80 -1.11 -1.10
C LEU A 44 0.51 -1.05 -0.27
N ILE A 45 0.19 -2.13 0.44
CA ILE A 45 -1.00 -2.24 1.29
C ILE A 45 -0.91 -1.21 2.42
N ALA A 46 0.22 -1.15 3.12
CA ALA A 46 0.44 -0.22 4.22
C ALA A 46 0.35 1.25 3.78
N GLY A 47 0.98 1.60 2.64
CA GLY A 47 0.89 2.94 2.06
C GLY A 47 -0.53 3.32 1.64
N SER A 48 -1.29 2.35 1.09
CA SER A 48 -2.66 2.56 0.61
C SER A 48 -3.69 2.69 1.74
N ALA A 49 -3.53 1.93 2.84
CA ALA A 49 -4.42 2.00 4.00
C ALA A 49 -4.51 3.42 4.59
N GLY A 50 -3.40 4.17 4.52
CA GLY A 50 -3.35 5.57 4.95
C GLY A 50 -4.18 6.54 4.10
N PHE A 51 -4.56 6.15 2.88
CA PHE A 51 -5.48 6.91 2.01
C PHE A 51 -6.93 6.41 2.11
N ILE A 52 -7.11 5.10 2.28
CA ILE A 52 -8.44 4.48 2.35
C ILE A 52 -9.14 4.76 3.69
N GLY A 53 -8.40 4.79 4.81
CA GLY A 53 -8.96 5.02 6.15
C GLY A 53 -9.82 6.29 6.26
N PRO A 54 -9.33 7.47 5.83
CA PRO A 54 -10.13 8.69 5.81
C PRO A 54 -11.34 8.65 4.88
N LEU A 55 -11.26 7.93 3.75
CA LEU A 55 -12.37 7.78 2.81
C LEU A 55 -13.49 6.90 3.38
N LEU A 56 -13.14 5.81 4.07
CA LEU A 56 -14.11 4.93 4.74
C LEU A 56 -14.66 5.54 6.03
N GLY A 57 -13.82 6.20 6.84
CA GLY A 57 -14.25 6.89 8.07
C GLY A 57 -15.05 8.17 7.81
N GLY A 58 -14.78 8.87 6.71
CA GLY A 58 -15.57 10.01 6.24
C GLY A 58 -16.94 9.60 5.70
N ALA A 59 -17.05 8.42 5.09
CA ALA A 59 -18.33 7.85 4.66
C ALA A 59 -19.22 7.45 5.86
N ALA A 60 -18.64 6.90 6.92
CA ALA A 60 -19.38 6.50 8.12
C ALA A 60 -20.00 7.69 8.89
N ARG A 61 -19.37 8.87 8.88
CA ARG A 61 -19.91 10.08 9.55
C ARG A 61 -21.01 10.80 8.77
N LYS A 62 -21.23 10.48 7.49
CA LYS A 62 -22.18 11.23 6.64
C LYS A 62 -23.65 10.82 6.84
N GLY A 63 -23.93 9.79 7.66
CA GLY A 63 -25.29 9.34 7.98
C GLY A 63 -25.72 9.61 9.43
N ASP A 64 -24.85 10.20 10.25
CA ASP A 64 -25.01 10.26 11.71
C ASP A 64 -25.25 11.70 12.23
N SER A 65 -25.78 12.59 11.38
CA SER A 65 -26.35 13.87 11.82
C SER A 65 -27.76 13.59 12.38
N PRO A 66 -27.98 13.67 13.70
CA PRO A 66 -29.32 13.71 14.26
C PRO A 66 -29.71 15.19 14.32
N ASP A 67 -30.27 15.72 13.23
CA ASP A 67 -31.02 16.97 13.24
C ASP A 67 -32.49 16.53 13.50
N ALA A 68 -33.10 16.57 14.69
CA ALA A 68 -33.10 17.55 15.80
C ALA A 68 -33.47 18.96 15.37
#